data_AF-A0A937Q3Y2-F1
#
_entry.id   AF-A0A937Q3Y2-F1
#
_cell.length_a   1.000
_cell.length_b   1.000
_cell.length_c   1.000
_cell.angle_alpha   90.00
_cell.angle_beta   90.00
_cell.angle_gamma   90.00
#
_symmetry.space_group_name_H-M   'P 1'
#
loop_
_entity.id
_entity.type
_entity.pdbx_description
1 polymer ?
#
loop_
_entity_poly.entity_id
_entity_poly.type
_entity_poly.pdbx_seq_one_letter_code
_entity_poly.pdbx_strand_id
1 'polypeptide(L)' 'MRPPAATAGRQPQGHFQDLDATELYCPKCGCAVPVNKSLLLVLPDGDRYEYQCKYCGTKVGDKTDCSGQFYRVLRG' A
#
# COMPACT_ATOMS: atom_id res chain seq x y z
N MET A 1 -7.86 -6.27 -47.64
CA MET A 1 -8.16 -5.10 -46.79
C MET A 1 -8.27 -5.61 -45.35
N ARG A 2 -7.32 -5.29 -44.47
CA ARG A 2 -7.28 -5.75 -43.06
C ARG A 2 -7.90 -4.63 -42.20
N PRO A 3 -8.89 -4.88 -41.34
CA PRO A 3 -9.45 -3.84 -40.48
C PRO A 3 -8.42 -3.40 -39.43
N PRO A 4 -8.37 -2.11 -39.06
CA PRO A 4 -7.46 -1.63 -38.02
C PRO A 4 -7.88 -2.16 -36.64
N ALA A 5 -6.87 -2.58 -35.88
CA ALA A 5 -7.00 -3.13 -34.54
C ALA A 5 -7.67 -2.13 -33.59
N ALA A 6 -8.62 -2.63 -32.80
CA ALA A 6 -9.30 -1.90 -31.76
C ALA A 6 -8.29 -1.28 -30.78
N THR A 7 -8.34 0.05 -30.65
CA THR A 7 -7.66 0.80 -29.61
C THR A 7 -8.24 0.41 -28.26
N ALA A 8 -7.55 -0.50 -27.56
CA ALA A 8 -7.83 -0.85 -26.19
C ALA A 8 -7.90 0.42 -25.33
N GLY A 9 -9.03 0.60 -24.65
CA GLY A 9 -9.34 1.79 -23.88
C GLY A 9 -8.27 2.09 -22.84
N ARG A 10 -7.78 3.32 -22.86
CA ARG A 10 -6.97 3.88 -21.78
C ARG A 10 -7.90 4.10 -20.59
N GLN A 11 -7.95 3.14 -19.67
CA GLN A 11 -8.67 3.33 -18.40
C GLN A 11 -8.09 4.58 -17.71
N PRO A 12 -8.94 5.54 -17.30
CA PRO A 12 -8.51 6.64 -16.46
C PRO A 12 -7.94 6.04 -15.18
N GLN A 13 -6.71 6.39 -14.86
CA GLN A 13 -6.06 6.02 -13.62
C GLN A 13 -6.91 6.65 -12.50
N GLY A 14 -7.78 5.85 -11.88
CA GLY A 14 -8.67 6.32 -10.83
C GLY A 14 -7.85 6.98 -9.74
N HIS A 15 -8.18 8.22 -9.36
CA HIS A 15 -7.49 9.01 -8.34
C HIS A 15 -7.53 8.41 -6.92
N PHE A 16 -8.00 7.18 -6.78
CA PHE A 16 -8.21 6.44 -5.55
C PHE A 16 -7.58 5.04 -5.71
N GLN A 17 -6.25 4.98 -5.82
CA GLN A 17 -5.55 3.71 -6.04
C GLN A 17 -5.09 3.07 -4.73
N ASP A 18 -4.76 3.86 -3.70
CA ASP A 18 -4.13 3.31 -2.49
C ASP A 18 -4.78 3.86 -1.22
N LEU A 19 -5.36 2.95 -0.42
CA LEU A 19 -5.93 3.26 0.89
C LEU A 19 -4.99 2.82 1.98
N ASP A 20 -4.72 3.72 2.92
CA ASP A 20 -3.92 3.44 4.09
C ASP A 20 -4.79 3.50 5.35
N ALA A 21 -4.50 2.61 6.29
CA ALA A 21 -5.17 2.62 7.58
C ALA A 21 -4.69 3.83 8.39
N THR A 22 -5.59 4.73 8.74
CA THR A 22 -5.29 5.87 9.62
C THR A 22 -5.39 5.47 11.09
N GLU A 23 -6.27 4.52 11.43
CA GLU A 23 -6.54 4.04 12.78
C GLU A 23 -6.68 2.52 12.81
N LEU A 24 -6.10 1.88 13.83
CA LEU A 24 -6.22 0.44 14.10
C LEU A 24 -6.36 0.18 15.60
N TYR A 25 -6.94 -0.95 15.97
CA TYR A 25 -6.99 -1.38 17.35
C TYR A 25 -5.60 -1.76 17.85
N CYS A 26 -5.19 -1.20 18.98
CA CYS A 26 -3.94 -1.58 19.65
C CYS A 26 -4.22 -2.47 20.87
N PRO A 27 -3.68 -3.71 20.91
CA PRO A 27 -3.90 -4.61 22.04
C PRO A 27 -3.24 -4.14 23.34
N LYS A 28 -2.23 -3.26 23.27
CA LYS A 28 -1.61 -2.67 24.47
C LYS A 28 -2.37 -1.46 25.01
N CYS A 29 -2.94 -0.63 24.13
CA CYS A 29 -3.71 0.56 24.54
C CYS A 29 -5.17 0.20 24.84
N GLY A 30 -5.66 -0.92 24.33
CA GLY A 30 -7.03 -1.40 24.53
C GLY A 30 -8.09 -0.64 23.72
N CYS A 31 -7.67 0.20 22.77
CA CYS A 31 -8.55 1.07 21.99
C CYS A 31 -8.09 1.21 20.54
N ALA A 32 -8.96 1.79 19.70
CA ALA A 32 -8.56 2.27 18.38
C ALA A 32 -7.61 3.46 18.54
N VAL A 33 -6.45 3.36 17.92
CA VAL A 33 -5.38 4.36 17.99
C VAL A 33 -4.95 4.75 16.58
N PRO A 34 -4.51 6.00 16.38
CA PRO A 34 -3.93 6.40 15.11
C PRO A 34 -2.60 5.67 14.91
N VAL A 35 -2.31 5.32 13.66
CA VAL A 35 -1.13 4.52 13.31
C VAL A 35 -0.15 5.28 12.44
N ASN A 36 1.11 4.90 12.54
CA ASN A 36 2.16 5.28 11.59
C ASN A 36 2.43 4.10 10.66
N LYS A 37 2.43 4.37 9.35
CA LYS A 37 2.87 3.43 8.33
C LYS A 37 4.35 3.63 8.05
N SER A 38 5.14 2.57 8.17
CA SER A 38 6.58 2.59 7.89
C SER A 38 6.93 1.51 6.89
N LEU A 39 7.76 1.81 5.89
CA LEU A 39 8.25 0.82 4.94
C LEU A 39 9.23 -0.13 5.65
N LEU A 40 8.94 -1.42 5.63
CA LEU A 40 9.83 -2.47 6.15
C LEU A 40 10.78 -2.97 5.08
N LEU A 41 10.27 -3.29 3.89
CA LEU A 41 11.03 -3.96 2.85
C LEU A 41 10.45 -3.67 1.46
N VAL A 42 11.34 -3.47 0.49
CA VAL A 42 10.97 -3.44 -0.93
C VAL A 42 11.21 -4.84 -1.50
N LEU A 43 10.16 -5.50 -2.00
CA LEU A 43 10.23 -6.83 -2.61
C LEU A 43 9.98 -6.74 -4.13
N PRO A 44 10.39 -7.76 -4.90
CA PRO A 44 10.11 -7.84 -6.36
C PRO A 44 8.61 -7.85 -6.73
N ASP A 45 7.78 -8.25 -5.76
CA ASP A 45 6.33 -8.38 -5.89
C ASP A 45 5.55 -7.23 -5.22
N GLY A 46 6.23 -6.33 -4.51
CA GLY A 46 5.59 -5.18 -3.84
C GLY A 46 6.35 -4.62 -2.65
N ASP A 47 5.83 -3.54 -2.09
CA ASP A 47 6.39 -2.83 -0.94
C ASP A 47 5.70 -3.32 0.34
N ARG A 48 6.45 -3.85 1.31
CA ARG A 48 5.91 -4.27 2.61
C ARG A 48 6.06 -3.17 3.63
N TYR A 49 4.93 -2.82 4.24
CA TYR A 49 4.81 -1.80 5.27
C TYR A 49 4.32 -2.41 6.57
N GLU A 50 4.68 -1.75 7.67
CA GLU A 50 4.18 -2.02 9.00
C GLU A 50 3.36 -0.85 9.52
N TYR A 51 2.28 -1.16 10.23
CA TYR A 51 1.52 -0.20 11.01
C TYR A 51 1.90 -0.33 12.49
N GLN A 52 2.30 0.79 13.07
CA GLN A 52 2.65 0.88 14.48
C GLN A 52 1.75 1.89 15.18
N CYS A 53 1.34 1.57 16.41
CA CYS A 53 0.62 2.51 17.26
C CYS A 53 1.46 3.79 17.46
N LYS A 54 0.88 4.96 17.18
CA LYS A 54 1.57 6.25 17.38
C LYS A 54 1.94 6.52 18.84
N TYR A 55 1.22 5.94 19.79
CA TYR A 55 1.43 6.19 21.21
C TYR A 55 2.46 5.25 21.85
N CYS A 56 2.32 3.94 21.63
CA CYS A 56 3.14 2.93 22.29
C CYS A 56 4.14 2.20 21.38
N GLY A 57 4.15 2.53 20.07
CA GLY A 57 5.06 1.92 19.08
C GLY A 57 4.82 0.44 18.80
N THR A 58 3.78 -0.16 19.39
CA THR A 58 3.51 -1.59 19.19
C THR A 58 3.01 -1.82 17.77
N LYS A 59 3.54 -2.86 17.11
CA LYS A 59 3.03 -3.32 15.82
C LYS A 59 1.55 -3.70 15.97
N VAL A 60 0.71 -3.07 15.17
CA VAL A 60 -0.75 -3.31 15.14
C VAL A 60 -1.22 -3.91 13.82
N GLY A 61 -0.38 -3.89 12.77
CA GLY A 61 -0.70 -4.53 11.50
C GLY A 61 0.45 -4.44 10.50
N ASP A 62 0.24 -5.05 9.33
CA ASP A 62 1.12 -4.90 8.17
C ASP A 62 0.30 -4.85 6.86
N LYS A 63 0.86 -4.21 5.84
CA LYS A 63 0.29 -4.08 4.50
C LYS A 63 1.38 -4.39 3.47
N THR A 64 1.04 -5.16 2.45
CA THR A 64 1.90 -5.33 1.28
C THR A 64 1.23 -4.64 0.09
N ASP A 65 1.96 -3.79 -0.60
CA ASP A 65 1.46 -2.97 -1.69
C ASP A 65 2.13 -3.38 -3.01
N CYS A 66 1.41 -4.12 -3.85
CA CYS A 66 1.94 -4.62 -5.13
C CYS A 66 2.00 -3.53 -6.22
N SER A 67 1.44 -2.35 -5.96
CA SER A 67 1.44 -1.15 -6.80
C SER A 67 2.32 -0.03 -6.23
N GLY A 68 3.15 -0.35 -5.23
CA GLY A 68 3.96 0.60 -4.48
C GLY A 68 4.95 1.42 -5.32
N GLN A 69 5.37 2.57 -4.80
CA GLN A 69 6.28 3.42 -5.56
C GLN A 69 7.68 2.83 -5.66
N PHE A 70 8.09 1.96 -4.72
CA PHE A 70 9.48 1.49 -4.61
C PHE A 70 9.75 0.18 -5.37
N TYR A 71 8.81 -0.77 -5.45
CA TYR A 71 9.00 -2.01 -6.21
C TYR A 71 9.29 -1.74 -7.70
N ARG A 72 8.76 -0.63 -8.25
CA ARG A 72 9.05 -0.18 -9.63
C ARG A 72 10.52 0.13 -9.85
N VAL A 73 11.24 0.56 -8.82
CA VAL A 73 12.68 0.86 -8.90
C VAL A 73 13.51 -0.43 -9.02
N LEU A 74 13.07 -1.53 -8.39
CA LEU A 74 13.79 -2.81 -8.43
C LEU A 74 13.58 -3.63 -9.72
N ARG A 75 12.53 -3.34 -10.49
CA ARG A 75 12.29 -3.98 -11.81
C ARG A 75 12.91 -3.20 -12.99
N GLY A 76 13.79 -2.24 -12.70
CA GLY A 76 14.54 -1.45 -13.69
C GLY A 76 15.66 -2.23 -14.36
#